data_AF-A0A3M1QH28-F1
#
_entry.id   AF-A0A3M1QH28-F1
#
_cell.length_a   1.000
_cell.length_b   1.000
_cell.length_c   1.000
_cell.angle_alpha   90.00
_cell.angle_beta   90.00
_cell.angle_gamma   90.00
#
_symmetry.space_group_name_H-M   'P 1'
#
loop_
_entity.id
_entity.type
_entity.pdbx_description
1 polymer ?
#
loop_
_entity_poly.entity_id
_entity_poly.type
_entity_poly.pdbx_seq_one_letter_code
_entity_poly.pdbx_strand_id
1 'polypeptide(L)'
;MQGNDSFRLIVRRGPQPNQIYELKEDVITLGRDITNNIVINDPEVSRHHLRLTRGAGSYTVEDLGSTNGTFVNGQRLTGAKPLSNGDTLGLGETVTLGYEIVAAGAASEPPPMSPGPQAGGTPGVYAGQQPPMQQPQQPAYQPIPESQAPDPVSYGHGEEQLYQQPGPPPPPSLEYDYDPYISREEEPRNTMRWVVIGCAGILLFCCCITVIGAVVVDQACLYDELPLVGDVLEVLGFFEDAAACL
;
A
#
# COMPACT_ATOMS: atom_id res chain seq x y z
N MET A 1 -3.46 -34.97 -12.48
CA MET A 1 -4.71 -34.28 -12.86
C MET A 1 -4.44 -32.79 -12.78
N GLN A 2 -4.02 -32.16 -13.86
CA GLN A 2 -3.86 -30.70 -13.91
C GLN A 2 -5.05 -30.18 -14.73
N GLY A 3 -6.04 -29.64 -14.02
CA GLY A 3 -7.08 -28.85 -14.66
C GLY A 3 -6.44 -27.63 -15.30
N ASN A 4 -6.96 -27.21 -16.46
CA ASN A 4 -6.53 -26.02 -17.18
C ASN A 4 -7.00 -24.72 -16.47
N ASP A 5 -6.95 -24.69 -15.14
CA ASP A 5 -7.42 -23.53 -14.37
C ASP A 5 -6.44 -22.38 -14.57
N SER A 6 -6.99 -21.25 -15.05
CA SER A 6 -6.23 -20.03 -15.24
C SER A 6 -6.51 -19.08 -14.08
N PHE A 7 -5.45 -18.49 -13.54
CA PHE A 7 -5.51 -17.62 -12.38
C PHE A 7 -5.18 -16.20 -12.81
N ARG A 8 -5.94 -15.22 -12.32
CA ARG A 8 -5.71 -13.81 -12.67
C ARG A 8 -5.89 -12.89 -11.47
N LEU A 9 -5.10 -11.82 -11.47
CA LEU A 9 -5.32 -10.64 -10.62
C LEU A 9 -5.88 -9.51 -11.47
N ILE A 10 -6.89 -8.81 -10.96
CA ILE A 10 -7.49 -7.67 -11.62
C ILE A 10 -7.34 -6.47 -10.70
N VAL A 11 -6.70 -5.41 -11.17
CA VAL A 11 -6.58 -4.17 -10.40
C VAL A 11 -7.95 -3.51 -10.30
N ARG A 12 -8.56 -3.53 -9.11
CA ARG A 12 -9.84 -2.84 -8.82
C ARG A 12 -9.60 -1.38 -8.48
N ARG A 13 -8.54 -1.09 -7.72
CA ARG A 13 -8.12 0.25 -7.31
C ARG A 13 -6.59 0.32 -7.35
N GLY A 14 -6.03 1.43 -7.82
CA GLY A 14 -4.58 1.65 -7.88
C GLY A 14 -4.15 2.45 -9.11
N PRO A 15 -2.84 2.49 -9.41
CA PRO A 15 -2.29 3.31 -10.50
C PRO A 15 -2.74 2.87 -11.90
N GLN A 16 -3.15 1.60 -12.06
CA GLN A 16 -3.57 1.01 -13.32
C GLN A 16 -4.89 0.24 -13.17
N PRO A 17 -6.05 0.93 -13.05
CA PRO A 17 -7.33 0.26 -12.87
C PRO A 17 -7.70 -0.61 -14.06
N ASN A 18 -8.37 -1.73 -13.80
CA ASN A 18 -8.77 -2.76 -14.76
C ASN A 18 -7.61 -3.51 -15.46
N GLN A 19 -6.35 -3.27 -15.06
CA GLN A 19 -5.23 -4.08 -15.53
C GLN A 19 -5.39 -5.52 -15.02
N ILE A 20 -5.16 -6.49 -15.92
CA ILE A 20 -5.24 -7.92 -15.61
C ILE A 20 -3.84 -8.51 -15.67
N TYR A 21 -3.48 -9.29 -14.66
CA TYR A 21 -2.23 -10.06 -14.59
C TYR A 21 -2.56 -11.54 -14.55
N GLU A 22 -2.14 -12.29 -15.56
CA GLU A 22 -2.25 -13.75 -15.56
C GLU A 22 -1.15 -14.38 -14.71
N LEU A 23 -1.53 -15.23 -13.77
CA LEU A 23 -0.61 -15.89 -12.85
C LEU A 23 -0.22 -17.26 -13.41
N LYS A 24 0.97 -17.35 -14.00
CA LYS A 24 1.47 -18.56 -14.68
C LYS A 24 2.61 -19.27 -13.93
N GLU A 25 3.34 -18.54 -13.10
CA GLU A 25 4.51 -19.04 -12.40
C GLU A 25 4.15 -19.64 -11.03
N ASP A 26 4.96 -20.59 -10.55
CA ASP A 26 4.74 -21.20 -9.24
C ASP A 26 4.97 -20.21 -8.09
N VAL A 27 5.82 -19.21 -8.31
CA VAL A 27 6.09 -18.13 -7.35
C VAL A 27 6.03 -16.80 -8.08
N ILE A 28 5.20 -15.88 -7.59
CA ILE A 28 5.01 -14.55 -8.17
C ILE A 28 5.21 -13.52 -7.08
N THR A 29 6.12 -12.60 -7.31
CA THR A 29 6.39 -11.48 -6.40
C THR A 29 5.65 -10.23 -6.87
N LEU A 30 5.13 -9.47 -5.91
CA LEU A 30 4.42 -8.22 -6.15
C LEU A 30 5.04 -7.11 -5.31
N GLY A 31 5.26 -5.96 -5.94
CA GLY A 31 5.79 -4.78 -5.27
C GLY A 31 6.06 -3.64 -6.23
N ARG A 32 6.58 -2.52 -5.71
CA ARG A 32 6.92 -1.35 -6.52
C ARG A 32 8.24 -1.48 -7.27
N ASP A 33 9.14 -2.34 -6.78
CA ASP A 33 10.43 -2.52 -7.43
C ASP A 33 10.28 -3.22 -8.79
N ILE A 34 11.13 -2.86 -9.75
CA ILE A 34 11.11 -3.40 -11.11
C ILE A 34 11.54 -4.87 -11.16
N THR A 35 12.17 -5.37 -10.10
CA THR A 35 12.61 -6.76 -10.01
C THR A 35 11.48 -7.75 -9.70
N ASN A 36 10.27 -7.27 -9.37
CA ASN A 36 9.13 -8.15 -9.11
C ASN A 36 8.48 -8.63 -10.40
N ASN A 37 7.82 -9.79 -10.36
CA ASN A 37 7.06 -10.31 -11.50
C ASN A 37 5.91 -9.38 -11.89
N ILE A 38 5.22 -8.80 -10.89
CA ILE A 38 4.17 -7.80 -11.09
C ILE A 38 4.58 -6.52 -10.38
N VAL A 39 4.77 -5.47 -11.17
CA VAL A 39 5.22 -4.15 -10.69
C VAL A 39 4.01 -3.24 -10.50
N ILE A 40 3.80 -2.77 -9.28
CA ILE A 40 2.74 -1.81 -8.94
C ILE A 40 3.41 -0.51 -8.52
N ASN A 41 3.39 0.48 -9.41
CA ASN A 41 4.01 1.77 -9.16
C ASN A 41 3.12 2.66 -8.28
N ASP A 42 3.13 2.38 -6.97
CA ASP A 42 2.38 3.13 -5.96
C ASP A 42 3.25 3.38 -4.70
N PRO A 43 3.27 4.60 -4.14
CA PRO A 43 4.10 4.92 -2.98
C PRO A 43 3.78 4.12 -1.71
N GLU A 44 2.54 3.66 -1.52
CA GLU A 44 2.17 2.83 -0.38
C GLU A 44 2.59 1.37 -0.55
N VAL A 45 2.98 0.98 -1.76
CA VAL A 45 3.47 -0.36 -2.06
C VAL A 45 4.98 -0.42 -1.81
N SER A 46 5.38 -1.25 -0.84
CA SER A 46 6.78 -1.61 -0.60
C SER A 46 7.48 -2.19 -1.84
N ARG A 47 8.80 -2.06 -1.89
CA ARG A 47 9.65 -2.56 -2.99
C ARG A 47 9.37 -4.02 -3.30
N HIS A 48 9.42 -4.89 -2.29
CA HIS A 48 8.90 -6.25 -2.32
C HIS A 48 7.80 -6.30 -1.27
N HIS A 49 6.54 -6.38 -1.70
CA HIS A 49 5.40 -6.22 -0.79
C HIS A 49 4.86 -7.57 -0.34
N LEU A 50 4.58 -8.45 -1.30
CA LEU A 50 4.04 -9.76 -1.05
C LEU A 50 4.50 -10.77 -2.09
N ARG A 51 4.33 -12.05 -1.76
CA ARG A 51 4.57 -13.19 -2.64
C ARG A 51 3.31 -14.05 -2.72
N LEU A 52 3.05 -14.54 -3.91
CA LEU A 52 2.06 -15.58 -4.18
C LEU A 52 2.80 -16.88 -4.51
N THR A 53 2.44 -17.95 -3.83
CA THR A 53 2.97 -19.30 -4.07
C THR A 53 1.85 -20.22 -4.52
N ARG A 54 2.03 -20.89 -5.66
CA ARG A 54 1.05 -21.78 -6.25
C ARG A 54 0.90 -23.06 -5.43
N GLY A 55 -0.32 -23.35 -5.00
CA GLY A 55 -0.71 -24.60 -4.36
C GLY A 55 -1.47 -25.52 -5.32
N ALA A 56 -2.09 -26.57 -4.78
CA ALA A 56 -2.78 -27.61 -5.56
C ALA A 56 -4.02 -27.14 -6.34
N GLY A 57 -4.53 -25.93 -6.07
CA GLY A 57 -5.69 -25.37 -6.77
C GLY A 57 -5.93 -23.87 -6.54
N SER A 58 -5.06 -23.20 -5.79
CA SER A 58 -5.10 -21.76 -5.58
C SER A 58 -3.70 -21.23 -5.23
N TYR A 59 -3.54 -19.91 -5.28
CA TYR A 59 -2.34 -19.26 -4.76
C TYR A 59 -2.47 -18.99 -3.26
N THR A 60 -1.36 -19.18 -2.55
CA THR A 60 -1.20 -18.74 -1.15
C THR A 60 -0.49 -17.40 -1.15
N VAL A 61 -1.08 -16.42 -0.46
CA VAL A 61 -0.48 -15.09 -0.28
C VAL A 61 0.32 -15.03 1.01
N GLU A 62 1.48 -14.38 0.94
CA GLU A 62 2.37 -14.12 2.06
C GLU A 62 2.90 -12.68 1.96
N ASP A 63 2.78 -11.93 3.05
CA ASP A 63 3.36 -10.58 3.16
C ASP A 63 4.86 -10.67 3.44
N LEU A 64 5.68 -9.90 2.72
CA LEU A 64 7.15 -9.92 2.83
C LEU A 64 7.69 -8.85 3.80
N GLY A 65 6.89 -8.44 4.78
CA GLY A 65 7.23 -7.34 5.69
C GLY A 65 6.94 -5.98 5.08
N SER A 66 5.78 -5.85 4.42
CA SER A 66 5.37 -4.59 3.83
C SER A 66 5.11 -3.52 4.89
N THR A 67 5.40 -2.26 4.55
CA THR A 67 5.31 -1.14 5.49
C THR A 67 3.87 -0.86 5.91
N ASN A 68 2.93 -0.89 4.95
CA ASN A 68 1.52 -0.60 5.19
C ASN A 68 0.68 -1.87 5.40
N GLY A 69 1.26 -3.05 5.19
CA GLY A 69 0.60 -4.34 5.33
C GLY A 69 -0.16 -4.77 4.07
N THR A 70 -0.31 -6.09 3.95
CA THR A 70 -1.23 -6.75 3.02
C THR A 70 -2.56 -7.06 3.71
N PHE A 71 -3.67 -6.88 3.00
CA PHE A 71 -5.02 -7.17 3.48
C PHE A 71 -5.71 -8.18 2.57
N VAL A 72 -6.49 -9.10 3.12
CA VAL A 72 -7.34 -10.03 2.37
C VAL A 72 -8.78 -9.81 2.81
N ASN A 73 -9.64 -9.40 1.88
CA ASN A 73 -11.04 -9.03 2.14
C ASN A 73 -11.17 -7.99 3.28
N GLY A 74 -10.27 -7.01 3.30
CA GLY A 74 -10.22 -5.94 4.31
C GLY A 74 -9.61 -6.35 5.66
N GLN A 75 -9.23 -7.61 5.85
CA GLN A 75 -8.56 -8.08 7.07
C GLN A 75 -7.05 -8.12 6.88
N ARG A 76 -6.27 -7.56 7.81
CA ARG A 76 -4.81 -7.57 7.73
C ARG A 76 -4.27 -9.00 7.80
N LEU A 77 -3.35 -9.32 6.90
CA LEU A 77 -2.70 -10.62 6.82
C LEU A 77 -1.67 -10.76 7.95
N THR A 78 -1.71 -11.88 8.69
CA THR A 78 -0.80 -12.18 9.82
C THR A 78 0.16 -13.35 9.54
N GLY A 79 0.00 -14.02 8.41
CA GLY A 79 0.81 -15.15 7.95
C GLY A 79 0.35 -15.63 6.57
N ALA A 80 0.96 -16.69 6.06
CA ALA A 80 0.59 -17.24 4.75
C ALA A 80 -0.88 -17.72 4.74
N LYS A 81 -1.66 -17.31 3.74
CA LYS A 81 -3.09 -17.65 3.61
C LYS A 81 -3.45 -18.07 2.19
N PRO A 82 -4.14 -19.21 1.98
CA PRO A 82 -4.65 -19.58 0.67
C PRO A 82 -5.76 -18.63 0.22
N LEU A 83 -5.72 -18.23 -1.05
CA LEU A 83 -6.73 -17.38 -1.67
C LEU A 83 -7.87 -18.22 -2.26
N SER A 84 -9.06 -17.66 -2.18
CA SER A 84 -10.30 -18.20 -2.76
C SER A 84 -10.75 -17.35 -3.93
N ASN A 85 -11.44 -17.95 -4.90
CA ASN A 85 -11.97 -17.21 -6.05
C ASN A 85 -12.87 -16.04 -5.58
N GLY A 86 -12.61 -14.84 -6.09
CA GLY A 86 -13.30 -13.60 -5.71
C GLY A 86 -12.66 -12.84 -4.55
N ASP A 87 -11.61 -13.39 -3.91
CA ASP A 87 -10.92 -12.69 -2.83
C ASP A 87 -10.30 -11.39 -3.30
N THR A 88 -10.27 -10.41 -2.41
CA THR A 88 -9.71 -9.09 -2.66
C THR A 88 -8.44 -8.90 -1.84
N LEU A 89 -7.33 -8.62 -2.52
CA LEU A 89 -6.03 -8.30 -1.93
C LEU A 89 -5.85 -6.79 -1.86
N GLY A 90 -5.70 -6.24 -0.67
CA GLY A 90 -5.29 -4.86 -0.44
C GLY A 90 -3.79 -4.77 -0.23
N LEU A 91 -3.12 -3.82 -0.88
CA LEU A 91 -1.74 -3.45 -0.60
C LEU A 91 -1.77 -2.01 -0.08
N GLY A 92 -1.56 -1.82 1.22
CA GLY A 92 -1.90 -0.54 1.86
C GLY A 92 -3.39 -0.19 1.72
N GLU A 93 -3.71 1.10 1.62
CA GLU A 93 -5.10 1.59 1.51
C GLU A 93 -5.47 2.03 0.08
N THR A 94 -4.46 2.25 -0.74
CA THR A 94 -4.58 2.81 -2.11
C THR A 94 -4.77 1.76 -3.19
N VAL A 95 -4.21 0.55 -3.01
CA VAL A 95 -4.21 -0.49 -4.04
C VAL A 95 -5.07 -1.67 -3.62
N THR A 96 -5.92 -2.13 -4.53
CA THR A 96 -6.83 -3.26 -4.32
C THR A 96 -6.89 -4.13 -5.57
N LEU A 97 -6.58 -5.41 -5.45
CA LEU A 97 -6.57 -6.40 -6.51
C LEU A 97 -7.65 -7.46 -6.24
N GLY A 98 -8.43 -7.85 -7.25
CA GLY A 98 -9.32 -9.00 -7.17
C GLY A 98 -8.62 -10.25 -7.70
N TYR A 99 -8.73 -11.36 -6.98
CA TYR A 99 -8.21 -12.66 -7.39
C TYR A 99 -9.34 -13.49 -7.99
N GLU A 100 -9.15 -13.97 -9.22
CA GLU A 100 -10.13 -14.77 -9.93
C GLU A 100 -9.51 -16.05 -10.47
N ILE A 101 -10.26 -17.16 -10.33
CA ILE A 101 -9.96 -18.47 -10.89
C ILE A 101 -10.93 -18.70 -12.04
N VAL A 102 -10.41 -18.76 -13.26
CA VAL A 102 -11.17 -19.08 -14.46
C VAL A 102 -10.90 -20.53 -14.82
N ALA A 103 -11.86 -21.40 -14.47
CA ALA A 103 -11.85 -22.79 -14.87
C ALA A 103 -12.03 -22.90 -16.38
N ALA A 104 -11.24 -23.76 -17.04
CA ALA A 104 -11.25 -23.93 -18.49
C ALA A 104 -12.57 -24.48 -19.08
N GLY A 105 -13.60 -24.69 -18.28
CA GLY A 105 -14.94 -25.10 -18.73
C GLY A 105 -16.00 -24.01 -18.71
N ALA A 106 -15.70 -22.78 -18.26
CA ALA A 106 -16.71 -21.74 -18.01
C ALA A 106 -16.63 -20.52 -18.95
N ALA A 107 -16.03 -20.67 -20.13
CA ALA A 107 -15.96 -19.62 -21.15
C ALA A 107 -16.56 -20.08 -22.49
N SER A 108 -17.87 -20.31 -22.50
CA SER A 108 -18.68 -20.23 -23.72
C SER A 108 -20.16 -20.01 -23.39
N GLU A 109 -20.48 -18.92 -22.69
CA GLU A 109 -21.81 -18.33 -22.85
C GLU A 109 -21.64 -16.82 -23.00
N PRO A 110 -21.84 -16.27 -24.22
CA PRO A 110 -22.04 -14.84 -24.39
C PRO A 110 -23.17 -14.38 -23.44
N PRO A 111 -23.14 -13.16 -22.90
CA PRO A 111 -24.29 -12.64 -22.15
C PRO A 111 -25.55 -12.83 -22.99
N PRO A 112 -26.68 -13.31 -22.43
CA PRO A 112 -27.89 -13.55 -23.21
C PRO A 112 -28.30 -12.22 -23.85
N MET A 113 -28.07 -12.14 -25.17
CA MET A 113 -28.62 -11.08 -26.00
C MET A 113 -30.13 -11.11 -25.81
N SER A 114 -30.67 -10.06 -25.19
CA SER A 114 -32.11 -9.85 -25.17
C SER A 114 -32.58 -9.66 -26.61
N PRO A 115 -33.57 -10.42 -27.12
CA PRO A 115 -34.11 -10.18 -28.45
C PRO A 115 -34.99 -8.92 -28.40
N GLY A 116 -34.43 -7.78 -28.82
CA GLY A 116 -35.19 -6.57 -29.12
C GLY A 116 -35.97 -6.73 -30.44
N PRO A 117 -37.23 -6.25 -30.55
CA PRO A 117 -38.00 -6.38 -31.78
C PRO A 117 -37.43 -5.50 -32.90
N GLN A 118 -37.21 -6.10 -34.07
CA GLN A 118 -36.89 -5.39 -35.30
C GLN A 118 -38.16 -4.78 -35.93
N ALA A 119 -38.16 -3.47 -36.10
CA ALA A 119 -38.85 -2.71 -37.15
C ALA A 119 -38.10 -1.37 -37.24
N GLY A 120 -37.46 -0.94 -38.33
CA GLY A 120 -37.83 -0.99 -39.75
C GLY A 120 -37.93 0.47 -40.20
N GLY A 121 -36.96 1.00 -40.95
CA GLY A 121 -37.08 2.34 -41.55
C GLY A 121 -35.80 3.10 -41.91
N THR A 122 -35.34 2.91 -43.16
CA THR A 122 -34.60 3.84 -44.05
C THR A 122 -33.15 4.32 -43.75
N PRO A 123 -32.27 4.43 -44.79
CA PRO A 123 -30.88 4.83 -44.63
C PRO A 123 -30.73 6.36 -44.75
N GLY A 124 -30.40 7.00 -43.63
CA GLY A 124 -30.01 8.41 -43.57
C GLY A 124 -28.49 8.56 -43.56
N VAL A 125 -27.95 9.04 -44.67
CA VAL A 125 -26.57 9.47 -44.85
C VAL A 125 -26.23 10.56 -43.83
N TYR A 126 -25.29 10.29 -42.92
CA TYR A 126 -24.47 11.32 -42.28
C TYR A 126 -23.02 10.88 -42.33
N ALA A 127 -22.38 11.22 -43.45
CA ALA A 127 -20.94 11.40 -43.51
C ALA A 127 -20.60 12.61 -42.62
N GLY A 128 -20.14 12.35 -41.40
CA GLY A 128 -19.52 13.32 -40.52
C GLY A 128 -18.05 13.00 -40.41
N GLN A 129 -17.21 13.83 -41.01
CA GLN A 129 -15.76 13.73 -40.95
C GLN A 129 -15.28 13.72 -39.48
N GLN A 130 -14.52 12.70 -39.10
CA GLN A 130 -13.64 12.82 -37.93
C GLN A 130 -12.61 13.92 -38.24
N PRO A 131 -12.47 14.96 -37.39
CA PRO A 131 -11.31 15.84 -37.49
C PRO A 131 -10.04 15.00 -37.24
N PRO A 132 -8.96 15.20 -37.99
CA PRO A 132 -7.73 14.46 -37.75
C PRO A 132 -7.21 14.81 -36.36
N MET A 133 -7.10 13.82 -35.47
CA MET A 133 -6.32 13.96 -34.26
C MET A 133 -4.88 14.24 -34.69
N GLN A 134 -4.40 15.45 -34.44
CA GLN A 134 -2.99 15.78 -34.57
C GLN A 134 -2.25 14.98 -33.51
N GLN A 135 -1.57 13.94 -33.95
CA GLN A 135 -0.58 13.23 -33.16
C GLN A 135 0.48 14.26 -32.73
N PRO A 136 0.81 14.42 -31.44
CA PRO A 136 1.92 15.25 -31.03
C PRO A 136 3.17 14.74 -31.75
N GLN A 137 3.74 15.59 -32.61
CA GLN A 137 4.98 15.27 -33.32
C GLN A 137 6.06 15.08 -32.25
N GLN A 138 6.50 13.84 -32.06
CA GLN A 138 7.73 13.57 -31.33
C GLN A 138 8.84 14.38 -32.00
N PRO A 139 9.67 15.14 -31.27
CA PRO A 139 10.85 15.76 -31.86
C PRO A 139 11.68 14.64 -32.49
N ALA A 140 12.03 14.83 -33.78
CA ALA A 140 12.89 13.91 -34.49
C ALA A 140 14.17 13.69 -33.68
N TYR A 141 14.43 12.44 -33.32
CA TYR A 141 15.71 12.05 -32.72
C TYR A 141 16.79 12.35 -33.76
N GLN A 142 17.51 13.46 -33.59
CA GLN A 142 18.73 13.67 -34.36
C GLN A 142 19.77 12.71 -33.78
N PRO A 143 20.42 11.87 -34.60
CA PRO A 143 21.61 11.16 -34.15
C PRO A 143 22.62 12.22 -33.68
N ILE A 144 23.07 12.09 -32.45
CA ILE A 144 24.13 12.91 -31.87
C ILE A 144 25.36 12.69 -32.77
N PRO A 145 26.06 13.75 -33.24
CA PRO A 145 27.31 13.58 -33.95
C PRO A 145 28.28 12.80 -33.07
N GLU A 146 28.82 11.71 -33.61
CA GLU A 146 29.87 10.91 -32.99
C GLU A 146 31.06 11.84 -32.75
N SER A 147 31.21 12.30 -31.51
CA SER A 147 32.37 13.07 -31.08
C SER A 147 33.58 12.17 -31.27
N GLN A 148 34.42 12.53 -32.24
CA GLN A 148 35.70 11.90 -32.52
C GLN A 148 36.44 11.66 -31.20
N ALA A 149 36.67 10.39 -30.89
CA ALA A 149 37.60 10.02 -29.84
C ALA A 149 38.97 10.64 -30.15
N PRO A 150 39.64 11.30 -29.18
CA PRO A 150 41.02 11.68 -29.39
C PRO A 150 41.88 10.42 -29.56
N ASP A 151 42.85 10.51 -30.47
CA ASP A 151 43.81 9.45 -30.80
C ASP A 151 44.44 8.81 -29.54
N PRO A 152 44.79 7.51 -29.58
CA PRO A 152 45.54 6.88 -28.52
C PRO A 152 46.95 7.50 -28.44
N VAL A 153 47.20 8.26 -27.37
CA VAL A 153 48.56 8.69 -27.04
C VAL A 153 49.34 7.46 -26.60
N SER A 154 50.24 7.03 -27.48
CA SER A 154 51.26 6.03 -27.22
C SER A 154 52.21 6.51 -26.12
N TYR A 155 52.10 5.93 -24.93
CA TYR A 155 53.15 5.98 -23.92
C TYR A 155 53.86 4.63 -23.91
N GLY A 156 55.03 4.62 -24.54
CA GLY A 156 55.99 3.52 -24.45
C GLY A 156 56.63 3.46 -23.05
N HIS A 157 56.76 2.23 -22.57
CA HIS A 157 57.66 1.70 -21.54
C HIS A 157 58.18 2.64 -20.45
N GLY A 158 57.61 2.45 -19.24
CA GLY A 158 58.25 2.69 -17.96
C GLY A 158 57.82 1.60 -17.00
N GLU A 159 58.75 0.75 -16.61
CA GLU A 159 58.64 -0.30 -15.60
C GLU A 159 58.24 0.27 -14.22
N GLU A 160 57.02 0.00 -13.74
CA GLU A 160 56.67 0.24 -12.34
C GLU A 160 55.96 -0.97 -11.72
N GLN A 161 56.45 -1.32 -10.54
CA GLN A 161 56.32 -2.61 -9.90
C GLN A 161 54.89 -2.91 -9.43
N LEU A 162 54.47 -4.15 -9.71
CA LEU A 162 53.26 -4.77 -9.21
C LEU A 162 53.39 -4.95 -7.67
N TYR A 163 52.87 -4.00 -6.89
CA TYR A 163 52.71 -4.21 -5.44
C TYR A 163 51.47 -5.07 -5.20
N GLN A 164 51.68 -6.35 -4.97
CA GLN A 164 50.69 -7.26 -4.40
C GLN A 164 50.54 -6.92 -2.93
N GLN A 165 49.49 -6.16 -2.59
CA GLN A 165 48.97 -6.24 -1.23
C GLN A 165 48.20 -7.55 -1.08
N PRO A 166 48.58 -8.44 -0.14
CA PRO A 166 47.73 -9.55 0.25
C PRO A 166 46.45 -8.99 0.84
N GLY A 167 45.29 -9.42 0.32
CA GLY A 167 44.00 -9.10 0.92
C GLY A 167 43.94 -9.56 2.38
N PRO A 168 43.15 -8.89 3.24
CA PRO A 168 42.98 -9.32 4.62
C PRO A 168 42.51 -10.78 4.69
N PRO A 169 42.97 -11.57 5.69
CA PRO A 169 42.57 -12.96 5.82
C PRO A 169 41.04 -13.06 5.98
N PRO A 170 40.41 -14.11 5.43
CA PRO A 170 38.98 -14.33 5.63
C PRO A 170 38.69 -14.44 7.14
N PRO A 171 37.59 -13.87 7.64
CA PRO A 171 37.21 -14.05 9.03
C PRO A 171 37.03 -15.54 9.33
N PRO A 172 37.34 -15.99 10.56
CA PRO A 172 37.13 -17.38 10.94
C PRO A 172 35.66 -17.75 10.71
N SER A 173 35.44 -18.94 10.14
CA SER A 173 34.11 -19.53 9.97
C SER A 173 33.51 -19.82 11.34
N LEU A 174 32.93 -18.80 11.97
CA LEU A 174 31.91 -19.01 12.97
C LEU A 174 30.75 -19.67 12.23
N GLU A 175 30.55 -20.94 12.52
CA GLU A 175 29.33 -21.69 12.21
C GLU A 175 28.18 -20.96 12.92
N TYR A 176 27.65 -19.95 12.24
CA TYR A 176 26.46 -19.25 12.65
C TYR A 176 25.32 -20.23 12.44
N ASP A 177 24.83 -20.78 13.55
CA ASP A 177 23.53 -21.40 13.66
C ASP A 177 22.48 -20.31 13.37
N TYR A 178 22.24 -20.09 12.07
CA TYR A 178 21.23 -19.17 11.57
C TYR A 178 19.88 -19.86 11.76
N ASP A 179 19.24 -19.62 12.91
CA ASP A 179 17.85 -19.97 13.12
C ASP A 179 16.96 -18.88 12.46
N PRO A 180 16.27 -19.19 11.34
CA PRO A 180 15.45 -18.22 10.62
C PRO A 180 14.18 -17.79 11.40
N TYR A 181 13.96 -18.29 12.62
CA TYR A 181 12.78 -18.00 13.43
C TYR A 181 13.01 -17.02 14.60
N ILE A 182 14.24 -16.61 14.92
CA ILE A 182 14.53 -15.79 16.11
C ILE A 182 14.13 -14.31 15.97
N SER A 183 13.77 -13.81 14.78
CA SER A 183 13.38 -12.40 14.60
C SER A 183 11.89 -12.09 14.85
N ARG A 184 11.17 -12.92 15.63
CA ARG A 184 9.74 -12.67 15.92
C ARG A 184 9.44 -12.12 17.31
N GLU A 185 10.45 -11.65 18.05
CA GLU A 185 10.21 -11.06 19.36
C GLU A 185 10.56 -9.56 19.33
N GLU A 186 9.50 -8.77 19.54
CA GLU A 186 9.48 -7.35 19.93
C GLU A 186 9.69 -6.26 18.86
N GLU A 187 8.58 -5.83 18.23
CA GLU A 187 8.29 -4.37 18.16
C GLU A 187 6.79 -4.08 18.14
N PRO A 188 6.20 -3.64 19.28
CA PRO A 188 5.04 -2.76 19.27
C PRO A 188 5.39 -1.41 19.90
N ARG A 189 6.52 -0.79 19.53
CA ARG A 189 6.90 0.53 20.07
C ARG A 189 6.21 1.70 19.37
N ASN A 190 5.72 1.53 18.14
CA ASN A 190 5.12 2.63 17.38
C ASN A 190 3.62 2.83 17.65
N THR A 191 2.85 1.76 17.87
CA THR A 191 1.42 1.88 18.20
C THR A 191 1.22 2.51 19.58
N MET A 192 2.04 2.13 20.56
CA MET A 192 1.96 2.69 21.93
C MET A 192 2.25 4.19 21.95
N ARG A 193 3.13 4.70 21.08
CA ARG A 193 3.44 6.14 20.98
C ARG A 193 2.23 6.94 20.49
N TRP A 194 1.55 6.48 19.44
CA TRP A 194 0.35 7.16 18.93
C TRP A 194 -0.84 7.08 19.89
N VAL A 195 -0.99 5.97 20.63
CA VAL A 195 -2.01 5.83 21.67
C VAL A 195 -1.73 6.78 22.85
N VAL A 196 -0.48 6.88 23.31
CA VAL A 196 -0.11 7.80 24.41
C VAL A 196 -0.29 9.27 24.00
N ILE A 197 0.08 9.63 22.76
CA ILE A 197 -0.15 10.98 22.22
C ILE A 197 -1.65 11.29 22.14
N GLY A 198 -2.46 10.33 21.69
CA GLY A 198 -3.92 10.47 21.64
C GLY A 198 -4.55 10.64 23.02
N CYS A 199 -4.18 9.81 23.99
CA CYS A 199 -4.67 9.92 25.37
C CYS A 199 -4.28 11.24 26.03
N ALA A 200 -3.04 11.71 25.84
CA ALA A 200 -2.58 13.00 26.37
C ALA A 200 -3.37 14.18 25.77
N GLY A 201 -3.66 14.14 24.46
CA GLY A 201 -4.48 15.16 23.80
C GLY A 201 -5.93 15.21 24.30
N ILE A 202 -6.57 14.04 24.49
CA ILE A 202 -7.94 13.95 25.01
C ILE A 202 -8.03 14.46 26.46
N LEU A 203 -7.06 14.12 27.31
CA LEU A 203 -7.01 14.61 28.69
C LEU A 203 -6.86 16.14 28.76
N LEU A 204 -5.98 16.70 27.93
CA LEU A 204 -5.79 18.14 27.86
C LEU A 204 -7.07 18.85 27.37
N PHE A 205 -7.72 18.31 26.34
CA PHE A 205 -8.99 18.85 25.83
C PHE A 205 -10.10 18.81 26.88
N CYS A 206 -10.22 17.69 27.62
CA CYS A 206 -11.18 17.54 28.72
C CYS A 206 -10.93 18.60 29.81
N CYS A 207 -9.66 18.77 30.23
CA CYS A 207 -9.27 19.78 31.22
C CYS A 207 -9.57 21.21 30.74
N CYS A 208 -9.31 21.53 29.47
CA CYS A 208 -9.65 22.83 28.91
C CYS A 208 -11.17 23.08 28.92
N ILE A 209 -11.99 22.09 28.56
CA ILE A 209 -13.45 22.22 28.61
C ILE A 209 -13.93 22.46 30.03
N THR A 210 -13.40 21.74 31.02
CA THR A 210 -13.81 21.93 32.42
C THR A 210 -13.46 23.31 32.94
N VAL A 211 -12.27 23.83 32.59
CA VAL A 211 -11.83 25.18 32.99
C VAL A 211 -12.68 26.25 32.30
N ILE A 212 -12.92 26.13 30.99
CA ILE A 212 -13.77 27.06 30.25
C ILE A 212 -15.20 27.03 30.79
N GLY A 213 -15.73 25.84 31.09
CA GLY A 213 -17.04 25.69 31.71
C GLY A 213 -17.12 26.39 33.07
N ALA A 214 -16.12 26.21 33.93
CA ALA A 214 -16.05 26.90 35.23
C ALA A 214 -16.00 28.42 35.06
N VAL A 215 -15.18 28.93 34.14
CA VAL A 215 -15.10 30.37 33.84
C VAL A 215 -16.44 30.90 33.31
N VAL A 216 -17.11 30.18 32.41
CA VAL A 216 -18.41 30.61 31.87
C VAL A 216 -19.50 30.63 32.94
N VAL A 217 -19.51 29.64 33.85
CA VAL A 217 -20.45 29.60 34.98
C VAL A 217 -20.22 30.76 35.93
N ASP A 218 -18.95 31.09 36.21
CA ASP A 218 -18.53 32.23 37.02
C ASP A 218 -18.91 33.57 36.38
N GLN A 219 -18.61 33.76 35.10
CA GLN A 219 -18.94 34.98 34.36
C GLN A 219 -20.46 35.20 34.20
N ALA A 220 -21.26 34.14 34.25
CA ALA A 220 -22.71 34.22 34.12
C ALA A 220 -23.45 34.27 35.48
N CYS A 221 -22.73 34.28 36.61
CA CYS A 221 -23.30 34.17 37.97
C CYS A 221 -24.33 33.03 38.10
N LEU A 222 -24.14 31.92 37.38
CA LEU A 222 -25.11 30.82 37.33
C LEU A 222 -25.14 29.98 38.62
N TYR A 223 -24.25 30.26 39.57
CA TYR A 223 -24.17 29.62 40.88
C TYR A 223 -25.44 29.77 41.72
N ASP A 224 -26.16 30.89 41.55
CA ASP A 224 -27.38 31.18 42.33
C ASP A 224 -28.66 30.54 41.74
N GLU A 225 -28.66 30.16 40.45
CA GLU A 225 -29.85 29.62 39.77
C GLU A 225 -29.90 28.09 39.66
N LEU A 226 -28.78 27.38 39.85
CA LEU A 226 -28.70 25.93 39.66
C LEU A 226 -28.10 25.22 40.90
N PRO A 227 -28.95 24.69 41.83
CA PRO A 227 -28.49 24.02 43.05
C PRO A 227 -27.66 22.75 42.79
N LEU A 228 -27.71 22.20 41.56
CA LEU A 228 -26.94 21.03 41.15
C LEU A 228 -25.44 21.30 40.93
N VAL A 229 -25.05 22.56 40.69
CA VAL A 229 -23.64 22.90 40.42
C VAL A 229 -22.82 22.98 41.72
N GLY A 230 -23.46 23.41 42.82
CA GLY A 230 -22.85 23.41 44.16
C GLY A 230 -22.46 22.01 44.63
N ASP A 231 -23.40 21.05 44.57
CA ASP A 231 -23.18 19.66 44.98
C ASP A 231 -22.06 18.98 44.18
N VAL A 232 -21.94 19.28 42.88
CA VAL A 232 -20.91 18.69 42.01
C VAL A 232 -19.53 19.27 42.29
N LEU A 233 -19.43 20.57 42.65
CA LEU A 233 -18.18 21.22 43.01
C LEU A 233 -17.69 20.84 44.42
N GLU A 234 -18.60 20.57 45.35
CA GLU A 234 -18.28 20.07 46.70
C GLU A 234 -17.67 18.66 46.63
N VAL A 235 -18.23 17.77 45.81
CA VAL A 235 -17.69 16.41 45.58
C VAL A 235 -16.31 16.43 44.91
N LEU A 236 -15.98 17.49 44.16
CA LEU A 236 -14.69 17.67 43.50
C LEU A 236 -13.64 18.41 44.36
N GLY A 237 -13.98 18.78 45.61
CA GLY A 237 -13.02 19.27 46.61
C GLY A 237 -12.48 20.69 46.37
N PHE A 238 -13.23 21.53 45.65
CA PHE A 238 -12.80 22.91 45.31
C PHE A 238 -13.20 23.98 46.33
N PHE A 239 -13.82 23.62 47.45
CA PHE A 239 -14.34 24.57 48.45
C PHE A 239 -13.65 24.41 49.81
N GLU A 240 -12.47 25.02 49.94
CA GLU A 240 -11.98 25.54 51.22
C GLU A 240 -11.77 27.04 50.96
N ASP A 241 -12.41 27.91 51.75
CA ASP A 241 -12.38 29.38 51.71
C ASP A 241 -13.27 30.13 50.67
N ALA A 242 -14.59 30.05 50.82
CA ALA A 242 -15.47 31.16 50.41
C ALA A 242 -16.36 31.66 51.55
N ALA A 243 -15.78 31.78 52.75
CA ALA A 243 -16.35 32.58 53.84
C ALA A 243 -15.89 34.05 53.72
N ALA A 244 -16.15 34.71 52.59
CA ALA A 244 -16.03 36.16 52.49
C ALA A 244 -16.59 36.67 51.15
N CYS A 245 -17.89 36.93 51.07
CA CYS A 245 -18.41 38.09 50.34
C CYS A 245 -19.77 38.47 50.91
N LEU A 246 -19.81 39.69 51.44
CA LEU A 246 -20.98 40.49 51.83
C LEU A 246 -21.66 41.07 50.59
#